data_AF-A0A8T6BWG2-F1
#
_entry.id   AF-A0A8T6BWG2-F1
#
_cell.length_a   1.000
_cell.length_b   1.000
_cell.length_c   1.000
_cell.angle_alpha   90.00
_cell.angle_beta   90.00
_cell.angle_gamma   90.00
#
_symmetry.space_group_name_H-M   'P 1'
#
loop_
_entity.id
_entity.type
_entity.pdbx_description
1 polymer ?
#
loop_
_entity_poly.entity_id
_entity_poly.type
_entity_poly.pdbx_seq_one_letter_code
_entity_poly.pdbx_strand_id
1 'polypeptide(L)'
;EHLGTGDVKYHMGFSSDFQTDGGLVHLALAFNPSHLEIVSPVVIGSVRARLDRLDEPSSNKVLPITIHGDAAVTGQGVVQETLNMSKARGYEVGGTVRIVINNQVGFTTSNPLDARSTPYCTDIGKMVQAPIFHVNADDPEAVAFVTRLALDFRNTFKRDVFIDLVCYRRHGHNEADEPSATQPLMYQKIKKHPTPRKIYADKLEQEKVATLEDATEMVNLYRDALDAGDCVVAEWRPMNMHSFTWSPYLNHEWDEEYPNKVEMKRLQELAKRISTVPEAVEMQSRVAKIYGDRQAMAAGEKLFDWGGAENLAYATLVDEGIPVRLSGEDSGRGTFFHRHAVIHNQSNGSTYTPLQHIHNGQGAFRVWDSVLSEEAVLAFEYGYATAEPRTLTIWEAQFGDFANGAQVVIDQFISSGEQKWGRMCGLVMLLPHGYEGQGPEHSSARLERYLQLCAEQNMQVCVPSTPAQVYHMLRRQALRGMRRPLVVMSPKSLLRHPLAVSS
;
A
#
# COMPACT_ATOMS: atom_id res chain seq x y z
N GLU A 1 4.52 8.12 26.67
CA GLU A 1 3.71 6.94 27.07
C GLU A 1 3.43 6.12 25.82
N HIS A 2 3.66 4.80 25.87
CA HIS A 2 3.37 3.92 24.73
C HIS A 2 1.85 3.81 24.57
N LEU A 3 1.31 4.30 23.45
CA LEU A 3 -0.12 4.33 23.15
C LEU A 3 -0.71 2.95 22.74
N GLY A 4 0.06 1.86 22.84
CA GLY A 4 -0.38 0.51 22.46
C GLY A 4 0.57 -0.59 22.95
N THR A 5 0.35 -1.84 22.53
CA THR A 5 1.12 -3.03 22.93
C THR A 5 2.60 -3.01 22.49
N GLY A 6 2.92 -2.23 21.46
CA GLY A 6 4.28 -2.06 20.95
C GLY A 6 4.75 -3.18 20.01
N ASP A 7 6.00 -3.09 19.56
CA ASP A 7 6.63 -4.06 18.67
C ASP A 7 8.14 -4.15 18.96
N VAL A 8 8.83 -5.13 18.37
CA VAL A 8 10.28 -5.29 18.51
C VAL A 8 11.04 -4.15 17.82
N LYS A 9 12.20 -3.79 18.38
CA LYS A 9 12.99 -2.61 17.98
C LYS A 9 13.29 -2.49 16.48
N TYR A 10 13.45 -3.61 15.77
CA TYR A 10 13.80 -3.65 14.35
C TYR A 10 12.58 -3.58 13.41
N HIS A 11 11.38 -3.37 13.94
CA HIS A 11 10.16 -3.06 13.17
C HIS A 11 9.78 -1.58 13.22
N MET A 12 10.53 -0.77 13.98
CA MET A 12 10.22 0.63 14.19
C MET A 12 10.41 1.44 12.91
N GLY A 13 9.35 2.12 12.49
CA GLY A 13 9.41 3.17 11.49
C GLY A 13 10.04 4.44 12.08
N PHE A 14 10.37 5.37 11.19
CA PHE A 14 10.93 6.67 11.57
C PHE A 14 10.52 7.75 10.57
N SER A 15 10.49 9.00 11.01
CA SER A 15 10.26 10.14 10.13
C SER A 15 11.12 11.32 10.56
N SER A 16 11.74 11.98 9.58
CA SER A 16 12.60 13.13 9.79
C SER A 16 12.74 13.93 8.50
N ASP A 17 13.14 15.18 8.61
CA ASP A 17 13.66 15.91 7.45
C ASP A 17 15.18 15.69 7.36
N PHE A 18 15.70 15.67 6.14
CA PHE A 18 17.11 15.41 5.84
C PHE A 18 17.64 16.50 4.91
N GLN A 19 18.72 17.17 5.30
CA GLN A 19 19.35 18.21 4.50
C GLN A 19 20.18 17.60 3.36
N THR A 20 19.85 17.97 2.12
CA THR A 20 20.66 17.67 0.93
C THR A 20 21.19 18.97 0.33
N ASP A 21 22.14 18.89 -0.60
CA ASP A 21 22.60 20.06 -1.37
C ASP A 21 21.46 20.73 -2.14
N GLY A 22 20.44 19.96 -2.53
CA GLY A 22 19.23 20.45 -3.20
C GLY A 22 18.14 20.98 -2.27
N GLY A 23 18.37 20.98 -0.96
CA GLY A 23 17.39 21.39 0.06
C GLY A 23 16.90 20.24 0.94
N LEU A 24 15.85 20.50 1.71
CA LEU A 24 15.27 19.52 2.62
C LEU A 24 14.49 18.45 1.87
N VAL A 25 14.73 17.19 2.23
CA VAL A 25 13.96 16.02 1.78
C VAL A 25 13.34 15.36 3.00
N HIS A 26 12.05 15.05 2.92
CA HIS A 26 11.38 14.30 3.97
C HIS A 26 11.66 12.80 3.81
N LEU A 27 12.18 12.17 4.87
CA LEU A 27 12.41 10.73 4.94
C LEU A 27 11.34 10.08 5.82
N ALA A 28 10.77 8.99 5.31
CA ALA A 28 9.83 8.15 6.05
C ALA A 28 10.23 6.68 5.88
N LEU A 29 10.65 6.05 6.98
CA LEU A 29 10.85 4.61 7.09
C LEU A 29 9.55 3.97 7.56
N ALA A 30 9.03 3.02 6.79
CA ALA A 30 7.80 2.32 7.13
C ALA A 30 8.00 1.38 8.33
N PHE A 31 6.94 1.22 9.12
CA PHE A 31 6.83 0.10 10.05
C PHE A 31 6.56 -1.19 9.27
N ASN A 32 7.06 -2.32 9.75
CA ASN A 32 6.86 -3.62 9.11
C ASN A 32 6.80 -4.76 10.14
N PRO A 33 6.06 -5.84 9.86
CA PRO A 33 6.18 -7.07 10.65
C PRO A 33 7.43 -7.87 10.23
N SER A 34 7.66 -9.00 10.92
CA SER A 34 8.72 -9.94 10.55
C SER A 34 8.44 -10.74 9.27
N HIS A 35 7.20 -10.71 8.77
CA HIS A 35 6.86 -11.34 7.51
C HIS A 35 7.56 -10.55 6.41
N LEU A 36 8.60 -11.13 5.81
CA LEU A 36 9.46 -10.42 4.88
C LEU A 36 8.68 -10.02 3.62
N GLU A 37 9.15 -8.96 2.96
CA GLU A 37 8.64 -8.45 1.68
C GLU A 37 7.25 -7.83 1.67
N ILE A 38 6.33 -8.21 2.57
CA ILE A 38 4.93 -7.72 2.59
C ILE A 38 4.81 -6.20 2.77
N VAL A 39 5.81 -5.54 3.37
CA VAL A 39 5.84 -4.08 3.51
C VAL A 39 6.08 -3.37 2.17
N SER A 40 6.67 -4.03 1.17
CA SER A 40 6.95 -3.43 -0.14
C SER A 40 5.70 -2.82 -0.77
N PRO A 41 4.60 -3.55 -1.00
CA PRO A 41 3.37 -2.96 -1.55
C PRO A 41 2.75 -1.89 -0.63
N VAL A 42 2.88 -2.00 0.71
CA VAL A 42 2.45 -0.95 1.66
C VAL A 42 3.19 0.38 1.41
N VAL A 43 4.49 0.31 1.16
CA VAL A 43 5.30 1.49 0.80
C VAL A 43 4.86 2.05 -0.55
N ILE A 44 4.62 1.20 -1.56
CA ILE A 44 4.15 1.66 -2.87
C ILE A 44 2.80 2.36 -2.75
N GLY A 45 1.85 1.80 -2.00
CA GLY A 45 0.55 2.43 -1.74
C GLY A 45 0.67 3.77 -1.02
N SER A 46 1.55 3.84 -0.02
CA SER A 46 1.84 5.08 0.70
C SER A 46 2.41 6.15 -0.23
N VAL A 47 3.36 5.78 -1.10
CA VAL A 47 3.95 6.68 -2.10
C VAL A 47 2.90 7.12 -3.12
N ARG A 48 2.04 6.22 -3.60
CA ARG A 48 0.95 6.60 -4.51
C ARG A 48 0.05 7.65 -3.89
N ALA A 49 -0.36 7.46 -2.63
CA ALA A 49 -1.16 8.45 -1.93
C ALA A 49 -0.45 9.81 -1.83
N ARG A 50 0.86 9.83 -1.60
CA ARG A 50 1.64 11.08 -1.59
C ARG A 50 1.75 11.73 -2.97
N LEU A 51 1.91 10.96 -4.04
CA LEU A 51 1.91 11.47 -5.42
C LEU A 51 0.54 12.03 -5.80
N ASP A 52 -0.53 11.35 -5.40
CA ASP A 52 -1.91 11.74 -5.68
C ASP A 52 -2.32 13.05 -4.98
N ARG A 53 -1.55 13.53 -3.99
CA ARG A 53 -1.69 14.87 -3.36
C ARG A 53 -1.04 15.98 -4.15
N LEU A 54 -0.09 15.65 -5.01
CA LEU A 54 0.65 16.64 -5.78
C LEU A 54 -0.17 17.01 -7.02
N ASP A 55 -0.06 18.27 -7.45
CA ASP A 55 -0.64 18.74 -8.72
C ASP A 55 -0.04 18.02 -9.94
N GLU A 56 1.15 17.42 -9.76
CA GLU A 56 1.89 16.66 -10.79
C GLU A 56 2.12 15.19 -10.34
N PRO A 57 1.17 14.29 -10.61
CA PRO A 57 1.25 12.88 -10.19
C PRO A 57 2.40 12.09 -10.83
N SER A 58 2.97 12.57 -11.94
CA SER A 58 4.12 11.96 -12.64
C SER A 58 5.49 12.53 -12.18
N SER A 59 5.51 13.34 -11.12
CA SER A 59 6.73 14.01 -10.65
C SER A 59 7.74 13.05 -10.02
N ASN A 60 9.02 13.46 -9.97
CA ASN A 60 10.07 12.77 -9.20
C ASN A 60 10.10 13.20 -7.71
N LYS A 61 9.09 13.92 -7.23
CA LYS A 61 9.08 14.51 -5.88
C LYS A 61 8.88 13.50 -4.76
N VAL A 62 8.36 12.31 -5.07
CA VAL A 62 8.24 11.20 -4.12
C VAL A 62 8.93 9.96 -4.70
N LEU A 63 9.89 9.42 -3.95
CA LEU A 63 10.73 8.30 -4.36
C LEU A 63 10.45 7.09 -3.45
N PRO A 64 9.90 5.98 -3.98
CA PRO A 64 9.86 4.72 -3.24
C PRO A 64 11.23 4.03 -3.33
N ILE A 65 11.71 3.59 -2.16
CA ILE A 65 12.88 2.71 -2.03
C ILE A 65 12.43 1.47 -1.25
N THR A 66 12.74 0.28 -1.76
CA THR A 66 12.52 -0.98 -1.05
C THR A 66 13.84 -1.71 -0.86
N ILE A 67 14.05 -2.27 0.35
CA ILE A 67 15.27 -2.98 0.73
C ILE A 67 14.89 -4.42 1.02
N HIS A 68 15.62 -5.36 0.41
CA HIS A 68 15.29 -6.78 0.41
C HIS A 68 16.46 -7.62 0.89
N GLY A 69 16.18 -8.80 1.45
CA GLY A 69 17.16 -9.87 1.62
C GLY A 69 17.19 -10.77 0.39
N ASP A 70 18.36 -11.31 0.02
CA ASP A 70 18.50 -12.11 -1.20
C ASP A 70 17.68 -13.40 -1.22
N ALA A 71 17.45 -14.03 -0.07
CA ALA A 71 16.58 -15.21 0.01
C ALA A 71 15.09 -14.83 -0.09
N ALA A 72 14.70 -13.74 0.55
CA ALA A 72 13.31 -13.30 0.64
C ALA A 72 12.80 -12.74 -0.69
N VAL A 73 13.62 -11.95 -1.39
CA VAL A 73 13.26 -11.34 -2.69
C VAL A 73 12.92 -12.38 -3.75
N THR A 74 13.51 -13.59 -3.67
CA THR A 74 13.19 -14.70 -4.58
C THR A 74 12.11 -15.64 -4.06
N GLY A 75 11.94 -15.72 -2.73
CA GLY A 75 11.10 -16.73 -2.10
C GLY A 75 9.68 -16.28 -1.76
N GLN A 76 9.41 -14.97 -1.74
CA GLN A 76 8.09 -14.43 -1.37
C GLN A 76 7.32 -13.98 -2.62
N GLY A 77 6.12 -14.56 -2.83
CA GLY A 77 5.26 -14.29 -3.98
C GLY A 77 4.84 -12.82 -4.11
N VAL A 78 4.64 -12.13 -2.99
CA VAL A 78 4.27 -10.69 -2.95
C VAL A 78 5.27 -9.79 -3.70
N VAL A 79 6.54 -10.19 -3.84
CA VAL A 79 7.54 -9.44 -4.63
C VAL A 79 7.16 -9.45 -6.11
N GLN A 80 6.79 -10.62 -6.64
CA GLN A 80 6.32 -10.79 -8.00
C GLN A 80 5.03 -9.99 -8.23
N GLU A 81 4.07 -10.08 -7.30
CA GLU A 81 2.80 -9.35 -7.41
C GLU A 81 3.03 -7.83 -7.44
N THR A 82 3.91 -7.32 -6.57
CA THR A 82 4.26 -5.90 -6.51
C THR A 82 4.95 -5.44 -7.80
N LEU A 83 5.80 -6.28 -8.41
CA LEU A 83 6.43 -5.97 -9.70
C LEU A 83 5.39 -5.93 -10.82
N ASN A 84 4.42 -6.85 -10.84
CA ASN A 84 3.31 -6.83 -11.81
C ASN A 84 2.50 -5.51 -11.73
N MET A 85 2.34 -4.97 -10.52
CA MET A 85 1.65 -3.69 -10.28
C MET A 85 2.46 -2.45 -10.73
N SER A 86 3.78 -2.56 -10.95
CA SER A 86 4.69 -1.42 -11.16
C SER A 86 4.32 -0.49 -12.33
N LYS A 87 3.57 -1.00 -13.32
CA LYS A 87 3.04 -0.25 -14.48
C LYS A 87 1.52 -0.28 -14.61
N ALA A 88 0.81 -0.89 -13.66
CA ALA A 88 -0.64 -0.85 -13.66
C ALA A 88 -1.11 0.55 -13.27
N ARG A 89 -1.95 1.19 -14.09
CA ARG A 89 -2.37 2.61 -13.95
C ARG A 89 -2.87 3.02 -12.56
N GLY A 90 -3.54 2.11 -11.86
CA GLY A 90 -4.08 2.35 -10.51
C GLY A 90 -3.04 2.29 -9.39
N TYR A 91 -1.83 1.80 -9.69
CA TYR A 91 -0.80 1.41 -8.72
C TYR A 91 0.60 1.95 -9.06
N GLU A 92 0.87 2.35 -10.30
CA GLU A 92 2.19 2.85 -10.69
C GLU A 92 2.58 4.12 -9.91
N VAL A 93 3.87 4.21 -9.58
CA VAL A 93 4.49 5.29 -8.78
C VAL A 93 5.75 5.87 -9.45
N GLY A 94 5.86 5.69 -10.76
CA GLY A 94 7.01 6.16 -11.53
C GLY A 94 8.29 5.35 -11.32
N GLY A 95 8.17 4.07 -10.98
CA GLY A 95 9.29 3.17 -10.73
C GLY A 95 9.85 3.23 -9.31
N THR A 96 10.39 2.11 -8.84
CA THR A 96 10.96 1.92 -7.51
C THR A 96 12.46 1.62 -7.59
N VAL A 97 13.26 2.24 -6.73
CA VAL A 97 14.66 1.83 -6.53
C VAL A 97 14.67 0.69 -5.53
N ARG A 98 15.11 -0.50 -5.98
CA ARG A 98 15.08 -1.72 -5.19
C ARG A 98 16.50 -2.16 -4.87
N ILE A 99 16.83 -2.27 -3.59
CA ILE A 99 18.16 -2.65 -3.13
C ILE A 99 18.07 -4.03 -2.51
N VAL A 100 18.82 -5.00 -3.03
CA VAL A 100 18.95 -6.32 -2.43
C VAL A 100 20.25 -6.38 -1.66
N ILE A 101 20.17 -6.58 -0.34
CA ILE A 101 21.32 -6.87 0.52
C ILE A 101 21.65 -8.34 0.35
N ASN A 102 22.50 -8.64 -0.64
CA ASN A 102 22.86 -10.00 -1.02
C ASN A 102 24.07 -10.48 -0.25
N ASN A 103 23.82 -10.89 0.99
CA ASN A 103 24.83 -11.45 1.87
C ASN A 103 25.11 -12.95 1.60
N GLN A 104 24.46 -13.50 0.56
CA GLN A 104 24.62 -14.85 0.03
C GLN A 104 24.13 -15.97 0.97
N VAL A 105 23.32 -15.65 1.99
CA VAL A 105 22.78 -16.65 2.94
C VAL A 105 21.47 -16.21 3.61
N GLY A 106 20.40 -16.99 3.37
CA GLY A 106 19.12 -16.85 4.07
C GLY A 106 19.07 -17.77 5.30
N PHE A 107 19.16 -17.20 6.50
CA PHE A 107 19.29 -17.97 7.75
C PHE A 107 20.52 -18.91 7.68
N THR A 108 20.30 -20.20 7.41
CA THR A 108 21.30 -21.27 7.22
C THR A 108 21.30 -21.83 5.79
N THR A 109 20.50 -21.27 4.88
CA THR A 109 20.40 -21.71 3.48
C THR A 109 21.30 -20.82 2.61
N SER A 110 22.41 -21.37 2.13
CA SER A 110 23.41 -20.67 1.31
C SER A 110 23.69 -21.35 -0.03
N ASN A 111 23.34 -22.62 -0.17
CA ASN A 111 23.48 -23.34 -1.42
C ASN A 111 22.51 -22.74 -2.46
N PRO A 112 22.99 -22.19 -3.59
CA PRO A 112 22.12 -21.57 -4.58
C PRO A 112 21.05 -22.52 -5.12
N LEU A 113 21.33 -23.82 -5.18
CA LEU A 113 20.38 -24.85 -5.64
C LEU A 113 19.19 -25.06 -4.69
N ASP A 114 19.35 -24.70 -3.41
CA ASP A 114 18.28 -24.76 -2.42
C ASP A 114 17.55 -23.40 -2.32
N ALA A 115 18.29 -22.30 -2.45
CA ALA A 115 17.77 -20.95 -2.24
C ALA A 115 16.91 -20.42 -3.40
N ARG A 116 17.21 -20.82 -4.64
CA ARG A 116 16.57 -20.28 -5.86
C ARG A 116 16.79 -21.17 -7.08
N SER A 117 16.03 -20.93 -8.16
CA SER A 117 16.13 -21.70 -9.42
C SER A 117 16.84 -20.95 -10.55
N THR A 118 17.49 -19.83 -10.24
CA THR A 118 18.18 -18.96 -11.22
C THR A 118 19.53 -18.49 -10.66
N PRO A 119 20.46 -18.01 -11.51
CA PRO A 119 21.79 -17.59 -11.05
C PRO A 119 21.79 -16.41 -10.06
N TYR A 120 20.90 -15.43 -10.24
CA TYR A 120 20.89 -14.21 -9.41
C TYR A 120 19.59 -14.09 -8.60
N CYS A 121 19.70 -13.57 -7.38
CA CYS A 121 18.53 -13.26 -6.54
C CYS A 121 17.62 -12.18 -7.17
N THR A 122 18.20 -11.32 -8.01
CA THR A 122 17.50 -10.23 -8.70
C THR A 122 16.86 -10.64 -10.01
N ASP A 123 16.94 -11.92 -10.42
CA ASP A 123 16.33 -12.39 -11.66
C ASP A 123 14.81 -12.21 -11.69
N ILE A 124 14.16 -12.08 -10.53
CA ILE A 124 12.74 -11.71 -10.45
C ILE A 124 12.44 -10.37 -11.14
N GLY A 125 13.38 -9.41 -11.13
CA GLY A 125 13.23 -8.13 -11.82
C GLY A 125 13.11 -8.25 -13.35
N LYS A 126 13.56 -9.37 -13.94
CA LYS A 126 13.47 -9.62 -15.38
C LYS A 126 12.03 -9.75 -15.87
N MET A 127 11.08 -10.10 -15.00
CA MET A 127 9.66 -10.23 -15.38
C MET A 127 9.08 -8.91 -15.92
N VAL A 128 9.61 -7.76 -15.48
CA VAL A 128 9.22 -6.41 -15.93
C VAL A 128 10.32 -5.70 -16.71
N GLN A 129 11.36 -6.45 -17.12
CA GLN A 129 12.53 -5.92 -17.84
C GLN A 129 13.23 -4.76 -17.09
N ALA A 130 13.26 -4.83 -15.75
CA ALA A 130 14.00 -3.86 -14.94
C ALA A 130 15.51 -4.06 -15.15
N PRO A 131 16.31 -2.98 -15.30
CA PRO A 131 17.75 -3.09 -15.24
C PRO A 131 18.21 -3.52 -13.85
N ILE A 132 19.30 -4.28 -13.82
CA ILE A 132 19.87 -4.85 -12.61
C ILE A 132 21.36 -4.51 -12.59
N PHE A 133 21.80 -3.80 -11.56
CA PHE A 133 23.21 -3.48 -11.33
C PHE A 133 23.73 -4.37 -10.20
N HIS A 134 24.62 -5.30 -10.54
CA HIS A 134 25.35 -6.10 -9.55
C HIS A 134 26.61 -5.35 -9.16
N VAL A 135 26.83 -5.15 -7.86
CA VAL A 135 27.97 -4.38 -7.35
C VAL A 135 28.58 -5.06 -6.12
N ASN A 136 29.91 -5.06 -6.04
CA ASN A 136 30.65 -5.57 -4.90
C ASN A 136 30.58 -4.56 -3.74
N ALA A 137 30.10 -4.99 -2.58
CA ALA A 137 29.99 -4.13 -1.40
C ALA A 137 31.34 -3.74 -0.76
N ASP A 138 32.43 -4.44 -1.11
CA ASP A 138 33.79 -4.03 -0.71
C ASP A 138 34.34 -2.86 -1.55
N ASP A 139 33.64 -2.44 -2.61
CA ASP A 139 33.96 -1.25 -3.42
C ASP A 139 32.88 -0.16 -3.24
N PRO A 140 32.99 0.68 -2.18
CA PRO A 140 31.96 1.67 -1.88
C PRO A 140 31.86 2.79 -2.92
N GLU A 141 32.92 3.07 -3.69
CA GLU A 141 32.86 4.04 -4.81
C GLU A 141 31.97 3.50 -5.94
N ALA A 142 32.14 2.22 -6.30
CA ALA A 142 31.28 1.57 -7.28
C ALA A 142 29.82 1.50 -6.78
N VAL A 143 29.60 1.22 -5.49
CA VAL A 143 28.25 1.27 -4.88
C VAL A 143 27.61 2.65 -5.03
N ALA A 144 28.35 3.71 -4.71
CA ALA A 144 27.87 5.09 -4.87
C ALA A 144 27.58 5.42 -6.35
N PHE A 145 28.44 4.98 -7.28
CA PHE A 145 28.25 5.15 -8.71
C PHE A 145 26.97 4.46 -9.22
N VAL A 146 26.77 3.17 -8.91
CA VAL A 146 25.57 2.45 -9.37
C VAL A 146 24.30 2.97 -8.71
N THR A 147 24.39 3.50 -7.49
CA THR A 147 23.25 4.15 -6.83
C THR A 147 22.80 5.39 -7.59
N ARG A 148 23.74 6.25 -8.01
CA ARG A 148 23.44 7.41 -8.86
C ARG A 148 22.86 6.98 -10.20
N LEU A 149 23.48 6.01 -10.86
CA LEU A 149 23.01 5.49 -12.15
C LEU A 149 21.61 4.88 -12.08
N ALA A 150 21.31 4.12 -11.02
CA ALA A 150 19.99 3.54 -10.81
C ALA A 150 18.93 4.64 -10.58
N LEU A 151 19.25 5.64 -9.76
CA LEU A 151 18.36 6.77 -9.52
C LEU A 151 18.11 7.58 -10.80
N ASP A 152 19.15 7.85 -11.59
CA ASP A 152 19.04 8.55 -12.88
C ASP A 152 18.18 7.76 -13.87
N PHE A 153 18.37 6.43 -13.95
CA PHE A 153 17.52 5.56 -14.75
C PHE A 153 16.05 5.66 -14.30
N ARG A 154 15.77 5.51 -13.00
CA ARG A 154 14.40 5.58 -12.47
C ARG A 154 13.78 6.93 -12.77
N ASN A 155 14.51 8.03 -12.53
CA ASN A 155 14.02 9.39 -12.74
C ASN A 155 13.76 9.70 -14.22
N THR A 156 14.54 9.11 -15.13
CA THR A 156 14.42 9.29 -16.58
C THR A 156 13.30 8.43 -17.18
N PHE A 157 13.31 7.13 -16.88
CA PHE A 157 12.45 6.15 -17.55
C PHE A 157 11.19 5.77 -16.76
N LYS A 158 11.10 6.21 -15.49
CA LYS A 158 9.96 5.95 -14.61
C LYS A 158 9.65 4.46 -14.48
N ARG A 159 10.70 3.64 -14.29
CA ARG A 159 10.64 2.17 -14.18
C ARG A 159 11.45 1.70 -12.99
N ASP A 160 11.07 0.52 -12.49
CA ASP A 160 11.81 -0.16 -11.43
C ASP A 160 13.24 -0.46 -11.86
N VAL A 161 14.15 -0.42 -10.90
CA VAL A 161 15.58 -0.71 -11.07
C VAL A 161 16.09 -1.43 -9.84
N PHE A 162 16.95 -2.43 -10.05
CA PHE A 162 17.55 -3.21 -8.98
C PHE A 162 19.03 -2.89 -8.81
N ILE A 163 19.46 -2.79 -7.56
CA ILE A 163 20.85 -2.85 -7.15
C ILE A 163 21.02 -4.15 -6.35
N ASP A 164 21.77 -5.10 -6.90
CA ASP A 164 22.22 -6.30 -6.20
C ASP A 164 23.54 -5.97 -5.49
N LEU A 165 23.45 -5.64 -4.20
CA LEU A 165 24.60 -5.32 -3.37
C LEU A 165 25.19 -6.63 -2.82
N VAL A 166 26.14 -7.19 -3.55
CA VAL A 166 26.79 -8.46 -3.22
C VAL A 166 27.77 -8.23 -2.07
N CYS A 167 27.42 -8.77 -0.90
CA CYS A 167 28.14 -8.59 0.35
C CYS A 167 28.28 -9.92 1.11
N TYR A 168 28.48 -9.86 2.43
CA TYR A 168 28.52 -11.02 3.31
C TYR A 168 27.93 -10.68 4.69
N ARG A 169 27.49 -11.69 5.43
CA ARG A 169 27.03 -11.54 6.82
C ARG A 169 28.18 -11.82 7.77
N ARG A 170 28.57 -10.82 8.59
CA ARG A 170 29.74 -10.93 9.50
C ARG A 170 29.54 -11.97 10.61
N HIS A 171 28.32 -12.05 11.14
CA HIS A 171 27.92 -12.94 12.24
C HIS A 171 26.87 -13.97 11.77
N GLY A 172 26.33 -14.76 12.71
CA GLY A 172 25.16 -15.63 12.46
C GLY A 172 23.93 -14.86 11.99
N HIS A 173 22.79 -15.55 11.82
CA HIS A 173 21.56 -14.89 11.35
C HIS A 173 21.09 -13.81 12.33
N ASN A 174 21.29 -14.08 13.61
CA ASN A 174 21.35 -13.09 14.67
C ASN A 174 22.73 -13.20 15.36
N GLU A 175 23.07 -12.25 16.21
CA GLU A 175 24.39 -12.16 16.84
C GLU A 175 24.69 -13.31 17.83
N ALA A 176 23.68 -14.06 18.27
CA ALA A 176 23.81 -15.20 19.17
C ALA A 176 23.84 -16.57 18.44
N ASP A 177 23.65 -16.57 17.12
CA ASP A 177 23.61 -17.79 16.30
C ASP A 177 25.00 -18.20 15.82
N GLU A 178 25.29 -19.51 15.78
CA GLU A 178 26.59 -20.06 15.35
C GLU A 178 26.53 -20.54 13.89
N PRO A 179 26.99 -19.73 12.92
CA PRO A 179 26.82 -20.04 11.51
C PRO A 179 27.76 -21.15 11.01
N SER A 180 28.87 -21.42 11.71
CA SER A 180 29.84 -22.43 11.29
C SER A 180 29.26 -23.85 11.32
N ALA A 181 28.14 -24.05 12.02
CA ALA A 181 27.41 -25.31 12.03
C ALA A 181 26.89 -25.71 10.64
N THR A 182 26.60 -24.74 9.76
CA THR A 182 26.03 -25.00 8.42
C THR A 182 26.82 -24.33 7.28
N GLN A 183 27.59 -23.27 7.55
CA GLN A 183 28.42 -22.55 6.57
C GLN A 183 29.92 -22.49 6.93
N PRO A 184 30.59 -23.59 7.31
CA PRO A 184 31.94 -23.55 7.87
C PRO A 184 32.97 -22.90 6.95
N LEU A 185 32.97 -23.22 5.65
CA LEU A 185 33.96 -22.68 4.71
C LEU A 185 33.74 -21.20 4.39
N MET A 186 32.49 -20.77 4.30
CA MET A 186 32.13 -19.37 4.10
C MET A 186 32.63 -18.53 5.28
N TYR A 187 32.35 -18.95 6.52
CA TYR A 187 32.76 -18.20 7.70
C TYR A 187 34.26 -18.30 8.01
N GLN A 188 34.95 -19.37 7.61
CA GLN A 188 36.42 -19.42 7.61
C GLN A 188 37.05 -18.34 6.72
N LYS A 189 36.44 -18.05 5.56
CA LYS A 189 36.86 -16.93 4.70
C LYS A 189 36.50 -15.58 5.31
N ILE A 190 35.25 -15.38 5.75
CA ILE A 190 34.78 -14.13 6.35
C ILE A 190 35.64 -13.74 7.56
N LYS A 191 36.01 -14.70 8.41
CA LYS A 191 36.86 -14.45 9.59
C LYS A 191 38.24 -13.88 9.25
N LYS A 192 38.77 -14.18 8.05
CA LYS A 192 40.05 -13.67 7.55
C LYS A 192 39.91 -12.44 6.66
N HIS A 193 38.67 -12.09 6.28
CA HIS A 193 38.38 -10.99 5.38
C HIS A 193 38.23 -9.67 6.16
N PRO A 194 38.99 -8.62 5.82
CA PRO A 194 38.86 -7.31 6.44
C PRO A 194 37.45 -6.71 6.22
N THR A 195 37.05 -5.78 7.08
CA THR A 195 35.75 -5.11 6.92
C THR A 195 35.79 -4.08 5.79
N PRO A 196 34.65 -3.75 5.13
CA PRO A 196 34.64 -2.78 4.03
C PRO A 196 35.25 -1.44 4.43
N ARG A 197 34.98 -0.99 5.67
CA ARG A 197 35.59 0.22 6.26
C ARG A 197 37.13 0.17 6.22
N LYS A 198 37.73 -0.96 6.63
CA LYS A 198 39.19 -1.11 6.65
C LYS A 198 39.76 -1.21 5.23
N ILE A 199 39.12 -1.99 4.36
CA ILE A 199 39.51 -2.12 2.94
C ILE A 199 39.57 -0.73 2.28
N TYR A 200 38.53 0.07 2.46
CA TYR A 200 38.44 1.38 1.83
C TYR A 200 39.39 2.40 2.47
N ALA A 201 39.56 2.40 3.79
CA ALA A 201 40.55 3.24 4.46
C ALA A 201 41.97 2.95 3.95
N ASP A 202 42.34 1.67 3.80
CA ASP A 202 43.66 1.26 3.31
C ASP A 202 43.87 1.69 1.84
N LYS A 203 42.81 1.65 1.02
CA LYS A 203 42.84 2.18 -0.35
C LYS A 203 43.12 3.69 -0.35
N LEU A 204 42.37 4.47 0.43
CA LEU A 204 42.53 5.93 0.49
C LEU A 204 43.91 6.34 1.04
N GLU A 205 44.47 5.56 1.96
CA GLU A 205 45.84 5.74 2.44
C GLU A 205 46.87 5.52 1.34
N GLN A 206 46.73 4.43 0.57
CA GLN A 206 47.61 4.14 -0.57
C GLN A 206 47.52 5.22 -1.66
N GLU A 207 46.31 5.76 -1.88
CA GLU A 207 46.05 6.87 -2.81
C GLU A 207 46.43 8.25 -2.25
N LYS A 208 46.86 8.31 -0.98
CA LYS A 208 47.25 9.54 -0.27
C LYS A 208 46.11 10.57 -0.17
N VAL A 209 44.87 10.10 -0.12
CA VAL A 209 43.67 10.93 0.06
C VAL A 209 43.36 11.15 1.55
N ALA A 210 43.62 10.14 2.38
CA ALA A 210 43.46 10.18 3.83
C ALA A 210 44.64 9.45 4.49
N THR A 211 44.88 9.70 5.78
CA THR A 211 45.87 9.00 6.59
C THR A 211 45.24 7.92 7.47
N LEU A 212 46.06 7.01 8.01
CA LEU A 212 45.60 6.00 8.96
C LEU A 212 45.10 6.65 10.26
N GLU A 213 45.71 7.78 10.65
CA GLU A 213 45.30 8.59 11.78
C GLU A 213 43.88 9.12 11.58
N ASP A 214 43.56 9.70 10.41
CA ASP A 214 42.22 10.21 10.09
C ASP A 214 41.16 9.11 10.24
N ALA A 215 41.44 7.92 9.69
CA ALA A 215 40.52 6.79 9.74
C ALA A 215 40.31 6.25 11.17
N THR A 216 41.31 6.39 12.03
CA THR A 216 41.25 5.99 13.44
C THR A 216 40.48 7.02 14.26
N GLU A 217 40.72 8.30 14.00
CA GLU A 217 40.01 9.41 14.63
C GLU A 217 38.51 9.33 14.37
N MET A 218 38.09 9.10 13.11
CA MET A 218 36.67 8.94 12.76
C MET A 218 35.98 7.82 13.57
N VAL A 219 36.68 6.71 13.84
CA VAL A 219 36.13 5.60 14.65
C VAL A 219 35.95 6.02 16.11
N ASN A 220 36.90 6.77 16.68
CA ASN A 220 36.83 7.21 18.06
C ASN A 220 35.74 8.29 18.23
N LEU A 221 35.72 9.28 17.35
CA LEU A 221 34.69 10.34 17.37
C LEU A 221 33.27 9.76 17.26
N TYR A 222 33.07 8.76 16.38
CA TYR A 222 31.76 8.13 16.26
C TYR A 222 31.39 7.32 17.51
N ARG A 223 32.34 6.65 18.17
CA ARG A 223 32.11 5.96 19.44
C ARG A 223 31.72 6.95 20.55
N ASP A 224 32.47 8.03 20.68
CA ASP A 224 32.23 9.05 21.69
C ASP A 224 30.85 9.69 21.50
N ALA A 225 30.43 9.91 20.24
CA ALA A 225 29.09 10.41 19.93
C ALA A 225 27.97 9.43 20.30
N LEU A 226 28.18 8.11 20.11
CA LEU A 226 27.23 7.09 20.57
C LEU A 226 27.16 7.03 22.10
N ASP A 227 28.29 7.13 22.80
CA ASP A 227 28.35 7.13 24.27
C ASP A 227 27.66 8.39 24.85
N ALA A 228 27.72 9.52 24.15
CA ALA A 228 26.98 10.74 24.50
C ALA A 228 25.46 10.61 24.29
N GLY A 229 25.01 9.71 23.40
CA GLY A 229 23.59 9.47 23.10
C GLY A 229 22.95 10.50 22.17
N ASP A 230 23.75 11.35 21.52
CA ASP A 230 23.27 12.39 20.60
C ASP A 230 22.93 11.82 19.21
N CYS A 231 22.18 12.62 18.42
CA CYS A 231 21.94 12.28 17.02
C CYS A 231 23.25 12.36 16.21
N VAL A 232 23.68 11.23 15.65
CA VAL A 232 24.93 11.11 14.88
C VAL A 232 24.77 11.44 13.38
N VAL A 233 23.60 11.90 12.95
CA VAL A 233 23.31 12.25 11.55
C VAL A 233 23.33 13.77 11.41
N ALA A 234 24.41 14.32 10.86
CA ALA A 234 24.62 15.77 10.75
C ALA A 234 23.55 16.47 9.88
N GLU A 235 22.99 15.76 8.91
CA GLU A 235 21.96 16.23 7.99
C GLU A 235 20.55 16.13 8.56
N TRP A 236 20.37 15.48 9.72
CA TRP A 236 19.05 15.34 10.35
C TRP A 236 18.49 16.70 10.71
N ARG A 237 17.20 16.90 10.43
CA ARG A 237 16.45 18.10 10.81
C ARG A 237 15.11 17.68 11.44
N PRO A 238 14.61 18.46 12.42
CA PRO A 238 13.26 18.27 12.91
C PRO A 238 12.25 18.45 11.77
N MET A 239 11.16 17.69 11.81
CA MET A 239 10.17 17.68 10.74
C MET A 239 9.43 19.01 10.66
N ASN A 240 9.59 19.72 9.54
CA ASN A 240 8.88 20.95 9.22
C ASN A 240 8.10 20.84 7.90
N MET A 241 8.33 19.79 7.09
CA MET A 241 7.72 19.61 5.77
C MET A 241 6.41 18.79 5.74
N HIS A 242 5.74 18.59 6.88
CA HIS A 242 4.53 17.77 6.88
C HIS A 242 3.33 18.47 6.22
N SER A 243 2.87 17.90 5.10
CA SER A 243 1.69 18.37 4.39
C SER A 243 0.36 17.99 5.06
N PHE A 244 0.36 17.14 6.09
CA PHE A 244 -0.86 16.64 6.72
C PHE A 244 -0.65 16.21 8.17
N THR A 245 -1.60 16.55 9.04
CA THR A 245 -1.62 16.11 10.45
C THR A 245 -2.77 15.14 10.71
N TRP A 246 -2.50 14.12 11.51
CA TRP A 246 -3.50 13.18 12.02
C TRP A 246 -4.32 13.77 13.18
N SER A 247 -3.99 14.96 13.68
CA SER A 247 -4.67 15.61 14.81
C SER A 247 -6.21 15.57 14.74
N PRO A 248 -6.87 15.80 13.58
CA PRO A 248 -8.33 15.75 13.50
C PRO A 248 -8.95 14.35 13.62
N TYR A 249 -8.12 13.29 13.72
CA TYR A 249 -8.57 11.90 13.75
C TYR A 249 -8.16 11.16 15.03
N LEU A 250 -7.49 11.84 15.96
CA LEU A 250 -7.04 11.27 17.23
C LEU A 250 -8.14 11.36 18.29
N ASN A 251 -8.19 10.36 19.18
CA ASN A 251 -9.08 10.35 20.36
C ASN A 251 -10.60 10.39 20.03
N HIS A 252 -10.98 9.80 18.89
CA HIS A 252 -12.38 9.64 18.48
C HIS A 252 -12.84 8.19 18.71
N GLU A 253 -14.05 8.02 19.25
CA GLU A 253 -14.66 6.71 19.49
C GLU A 253 -15.61 6.29 18.36
N TRP A 254 -16.01 5.02 18.37
CA TRP A 254 -16.83 4.46 17.31
C TRP A 254 -18.28 4.99 17.31
N ASP A 255 -18.80 5.43 18.45
CA ASP A 255 -20.17 5.91 18.65
C ASP A 255 -20.29 7.44 18.53
N GLU A 256 -19.22 8.12 18.17
CA GLU A 256 -19.22 9.56 17.99
C GLU A 256 -20.16 10.02 16.86
N GLU A 257 -20.84 11.14 17.12
CA GLU A 257 -21.70 11.79 16.13
C GLU A 257 -20.91 12.28 14.91
N TYR A 258 -21.54 12.23 13.74
CA TYR A 258 -20.97 12.70 12.48
C TYR A 258 -22.10 13.29 11.62
N PRO A 259 -21.78 14.15 10.63
CA PRO A 259 -22.80 14.79 9.78
C PRO A 259 -23.45 13.77 8.83
N ASN A 260 -24.41 13.01 9.34
CA ASN A 260 -25.06 11.90 8.65
C ASN A 260 -26.23 12.31 7.72
N LYS A 261 -26.69 13.57 7.82
CA LYS A 261 -27.81 14.10 7.03
C LYS A 261 -27.31 14.79 5.76
N VAL A 262 -28.03 14.59 4.66
CA VAL A 262 -27.89 15.34 3.41
C VAL A 262 -29.25 15.93 3.08
N GLU A 263 -29.29 17.17 2.56
CA GLU A 263 -30.54 17.78 2.12
C GLU A 263 -31.20 16.93 1.02
N MET A 264 -32.48 16.60 1.17
CA MET A 264 -33.19 15.73 0.22
C MET A 264 -33.13 16.24 -1.22
N LYS A 265 -33.25 17.55 -1.41
CA LYS A 265 -33.14 18.17 -2.73
C LYS A 265 -31.76 17.92 -3.35
N ARG A 266 -30.68 18.12 -2.58
CA ARG A 266 -29.32 17.88 -3.05
C ARG A 266 -29.08 16.40 -3.33
N LEU A 267 -29.59 15.52 -2.47
CA LEU A 267 -29.51 14.08 -2.66
C LEU A 267 -30.17 13.63 -3.98
N GLN A 268 -31.35 14.15 -4.28
CA GLN A 268 -32.05 13.90 -5.56
C GLN A 268 -31.30 14.48 -6.77
N GLU A 269 -30.74 15.69 -6.66
CA GLU A 269 -29.91 16.28 -7.72
C GLU A 269 -28.70 15.40 -8.04
N LEU A 270 -27.99 14.92 -7.00
CA LEU A 270 -26.84 14.03 -7.15
C LEU A 270 -27.26 12.69 -7.77
N ALA A 271 -28.35 12.08 -7.28
CA ALA A 271 -28.87 10.84 -7.84
C ALA A 271 -29.22 10.97 -9.34
N LYS A 272 -29.85 12.07 -9.74
CA LYS A 272 -30.13 12.36 -11.16
C LYS A 272 -28.85 12.54 -11.95
N ARG A 273 -27.89 13.29 -11.41
CA ARG A 273 -26.60 13.58 -12.06
C ARG A 273 -25.81 12.32 -12.36
N ILE A 274 -25.63 11.43 -11.37
CA ILE A 274 -24.86 10.19 -11.53
C ILE A 274 -25.60 9.12 -12.35
N SER A 275 -26.91 9.28 -12.54
CA SER A 275 -27.75 8.41 -13.38
C SER A 275 -27.94 8.96 -14.79
N THR A 276 -27.31 10.10 -15.14
CA THR A 276 -27.37 10.70 -16.47
C THR A 276 -26.05 10.44 -17.20
N VAL A 277 -26.16 9.85 -18.39
CA VAL A 277 -25.03 9.51 -19.25
C VAL A 277 -25.19 10.29 -20.56
N PRO A 278 -24.15 10.97 -21.07
CA PRO A 278 -24.25 11.70 -22.33
C PRO A 278 -24.66 10.78 -23.49
N GLU A 279 -25.51 11.26 -24.40
CA GLU A 279 -25.98 10.49 -25.57
C GLU A 279 -24.84 9.95 -26.44
N ALA A 280 -23.70 10.64 -26.47
CA ALA A 280 -22.49 10.21 -27.18
C ALA A 280 -21.85 8.92 -26.61
N VAL A 281 -22.22 8.51 -25.39
CA VAL A 281 -21.76 7.26 -24.76
C VAL A 281 -22.81 6.18 -25.03
N GLU A 282 -22.60 5.41 -26.09
CA GLU A 282 -23.48 4.29 -26.44
C GLU A 282 -23.34 3.17 -25.39
N MET A 283 -24.39 2.98 -24.58
CA MET A 283 -24.40 1.95 -23.55
C MET A 283 -24.86 0.61 -24.10
N GLN A 284 -24.26 -0.47 -23.59
CA GLN A 284 -24.83 -1.82 -23.77
C GLN A 284 -26.25 -1.88 -23.18
N SER A 285 -27.18 -2.58 -23.83
CA SER A 285 -28.62 -2.55 -23.52
C SER A 285 -29.00 -2.88 -22.08
N ARG A 286 -28.30 -3.80 -21.41
CA ARG A 286 -28.52 -4.14 -19.99
C ARG A 286 -27.98 -3.05 -19.06
N VAL A 287 -26.89 -2.37 -19.43
CA VAL A 287 -26.36 -1.22 -18.69
C VAL A 287 -27.32 -0.04 -18.83
N ALA A 288 -27.84 0.23 -20.02
CA ALA A 288 -28.86 1.25 -20.25
C ALA A 288 -30.12 0.99 -19.39
N LYS A 289 -30.55 -0.27 -19.26
CA LYS A 289 -31.66 -0.64 -18.37
C LYS A 289 -31.37 -0.31 -16.90
N ILE A 290 -30.17 -0.62 -16.41
CA ILE A 290 -29.77 -0.28 -15.02
C ILE A 290 -29.77 1.24 -14.81
N TYR A 291 -29.27 2.01 -15.78
CA TYR A 291 -29.29 3.48 -15.68
C TYR A 291 -30.69 4.06 -15.76
N GLY A 292 -31.59 3.50 -16.58
CA GLY A 292 -33.01 3.86 -16.59
C GLY A 292 -33.69 3.57 -15.25
N ASP A 293 -33.41 2.42 -14.64
CA ASP A 293 -33.89 2.09 -13.30
C ASP A 293 -33.38 3.09 -12.24
N ARG A 294 -32.11 3.50 -12.32
CA ARG A 294 -31.52 4.51 -11.41
C ARG A 294 -32.12 5.90 -11.63
N GLN A 295 -32.50 6.26 -12.85
CA GLN A 295 -33.23 7.51 -13.12
C GLN A 295 -34.62 7.49 -12.47
N ALA A 296 -35.34 6.36 -12.54
CA ALA A 296 -36.60 6.18 -11.83
C ALA A 296 -36.42 6.24 -10.30
N MET A 297 -35.33 5.67 -9.77
CA MET A 297 -34.96 5.82 -8.34
C MET A 297 -34.73 7.29 -7.97
N ALA A 298 -33.95 8.01 -8.78
CA ALA A 298 -33.66 9.42 -8.57
C ALA A 298 -34.90 10.34 -8.70
N ALA A 299 -35.94 9.88 -9.42
CA ALA A 299 -37.23 10.55 -9.54
C ALA A 299 -38.20 10.19 -8.39
N GLY A 300 -37.87 9.22 -7.54
CA GLY A 300 -38.76 8.71 -6.49
C GLY A 300 -39.85 7.75 -6.99
N GLU A 301 -39.75 7.30 -8.24
CA GLU A 301 -40.70 6.36 -8.86
C GLU A 301 -40.38 4.90 -8.53
N LYS A 302 -39.15 4.64 -8.08
CA LYS A 302 -38.63 3.34 -7.67
C LYS A 302 -37.81 3.49 -6.39
N LEU A 303 -37.82 2.47 -5.53
CA LEU A 303 -36.93 2.44 -4.37
C LEU A 303 -35.49 2.13 -4.80
N PHE A 304 -34.52 2.67 -4.07
CA PHE A 304 -33.10 2.41 -4.32
C PHE A 304 -32.74 0.96 -4.03
N ASP A 305 -32.02 0.35 -4.96
CA ASP A 305 -31.30 -0.91 -4.73
C ASP A 305 -29.89 -0.63 -4.16
N TRP A 306 -29.13 -1.70 -3.90
CA TRP A 306 -27.81 -1.59 -3.29
C TRP A 306 -26.83 -0.77 -4.14
N GLY A 307 -26.76 -1.06 -5.45
CA GLY A 307 -25.84 -0.37 -6.35
C GLY A 307 -26.20 1.10 -6.54
N GLY A 308 -27.48 1.45 -6.49
CA GLY A 308 -27.94 2.85 -6.48
C GLY A 308 -27.52 3.59 -5.21
N ALA A 309 -27.77 3.01 -4.03
CA ALA A 309 -27.44 3.64 -2.76
C ALA A 309 -25.93 3.76 -2.51
N GLU A 310 -25.15 2.76 -2.92
CA GLU A 310 -23.69 2.78 -2.88
C GLU A 310 -23.12 3.91 -3.75
N ASN A 311 -23.55 4.02 -5.01
CA ASN A 311 -23.12 5.11 -5.88
C ASN A 311 -23.53 6.48 -5.34
N LEU A 312 -24.70 6.58 -4.70
CA LEU A 312 -25.15 7.82 -4.06
C LEU A 312 -24.29 8.18 -2.84
N ALA A 313 -23.80 7.20 -2.08
CA ALA A 313 -22.85 7.41 -0.99
C ALA A 313 -21.55 8.03 -1.53
N TYR A 314 -21.01 7.47 -2.61
CA TYR A 314 -19.83 8.04 -3.27
C TYR A 314 -20.09 9.45 -3.79
N ALA A 315 -21.24 9.66 -4.44
CA ALA A 315 -21.60 10.96 -5.01
C ALA A 315 -21.64 12.05 -3.95
N THR A 316 -22.26 11.78 -2.79
CA THR A 316 -22.36 12.75 -1.70
C THR A 316 -21.01 13.04 -1.04
N LEU A 317 -20.11 12.05 -0.96
CA LEU A 317 -18.75 12.28 -0.44
C LEU A 317 -17.93 13.16 -1.38
N VAL A 318 -17.92 12.84 -2.68
CA VAL A 318 -17.16 13.66 -3.64
C VAL A 318 -17.78 15.04 -3.84
N ASP A 319 -19.10 15.20 -3.68
CA ASP A 319 -19.77 16.51 -3.62
C ASP A 319 -19.22 17.38 -2.47
N GLU A 320 -18.99 16.76 -1.31
CA GLU A 320 -18.35 17.40 -0.14
C GLU A 320 -16.82 17.53 -0.28
N GLY A 321 -16.26 17.23 -1.46
CA GLY A 321 -14.83 17.31 -1.72
C GLY A 321 -14.03 16.11 -1.20
N ILE A 322 -14.65 15.08 -0.63
CA ILE A 322 -13.96 13.91 -0.06
C ILE A 322 -13.60 12.94 -1.18
N PRO A 323 -12.31 12.61 -1.39
CA PRO A 323 -11.93 11.67 -2.42
C PRO A 323 -12.39 10.24 -2.10
N VAL A 324 -12.68 9.46 -3.14
CA VAL A 324 -13.01 8.05 -3.03
C VAL A 324 -12.09 7.25 -3.95
N ARG A 325 -11.44 6.23 -3.39
CA ARG A 325 -10.63 5.26 -4.11
C ARG A 325 -11.24 3.87 -3.91
N LEU A 326 -11.67 3.24 -4.99
CA LEU A 326 -12.16 1.86 -5.03
C LEU A 326 -11.22 1.00 -5.89
N SER A 327 -10.78 -0.12 -5.35
CA SER A 327 -9.78 -0.99 -5.95
C SER A 327 -10.16 -2.45 -5.71
N GLY A 328 -10.12 -3.27 -6.76
CA GLY A 328 -10.49 -4.68 -6.67
C GLY A 328 -10.77 -5.25 -8.04
N GLU A 329 -10.83 -6.57 -8.14
CA GLU A 329 -11.03 -7.25 -9.41
C GLU A 329 -12.42 -6.94 -9.95
N ASP A 330 -12.48 -6.40 -11.18
CA ASP A 330 -13.72 -5.97 -11.84
C ASP A 330 -14.57 -4.93 -11.09
N SER A 331 -14.00 -4.23 -10.09
CA SER A 331 -14.76 -3.30 -9.24
C SER A 331 -15.44 -2.15 -10.00
N GLY A 332 -14.95 -1.75 -11.19
CA GLY A 332 -15.58 -0.73 -12.03
C GLY A 332 -16.99 -1.12 -12.48
N ARG A 333 -17.18 -2.38 -12.89
CA ARG A 333 -18.49 -2.96 -13.22
C ARG A 333 -19.19 -3.52 -11.98
N GLY A 334 -18.40 -4.07 -11.07
CA GLY A 334 -18.79 -4.96 -9.99
C GLY A 334 -18.93 -6.41 -10.49
N THR A 335 -18.38 -7.37 -9.73
CA THR A 335 -18.46 -8.81 -10.00
C THR A 335 -19.88 -9.24 -10.37
N PHE A 336 -20.85 -8.82 -9.55
CA PHE A 336 -22.26 -9.19 -9.68
C PHE A 336 -23.09 -8.26 -10.59
N PHE A 337 -22.44 -7.47 -11.45
CA PHE A 337 -23.12 -6.60 -12.45
C PHE A 337 -24.08 -5.58 -11.82
N HIS A 338 -23.69 -5.00 -10.68
CA HIS A 338 -24.55 -4.12 -9.86
C HIS A 338 -24.06 -2.67 -9.83
N ARG A 339 -22.75 -2.42 -9.95
CA ARG A 339 -22.15 -1.12 -9.67
C ARG A 339 -22.12 -0.21 -10.87
N HIS A 340 -21.55 -0.66 -11.99
CA HIS A 340 -21.40 0.13 -13.21
C HIS A 340 -20.93 1.57 -12.93
N ALA A 341 -19.90 1.75 -12.10
CA ALA A 341 -19.29 3.05 -11.87
C ALA A 341 -18.57 3.53 -13.14
N VAL A 342 -18.04 2.60 -13.92
CA VAL A 342 -17.44 2.82 -15.24
C VAL A 342 -18.36 2.26 -16.33
N ILE A 343 -18.62 3.08 -17.34
CA ILE A 343 -19.45 2.77 -18.50
C ILE A 343 -18.54 2.68 -19.72
N HIS A 344 -18.63 1.57 -20.46
CA HIS A 344 -17.86 1.36 -21.70
C HIS A 344 -18.73 1.67 -22.91
N ASN A 345 -18.31 2.65 -23.71
CA ASN A 345 -18.97 3.04 -24.95
C ASN A 345 -18.84 1.91 -25.98
N GLN A 346 -19.97 1.39 -26.46
CA GLN A 346 -20.00 0.27 -27.40
C GLN A 346 -19.46 0.63 -28.79
N SER A 347 -19.53 1.90 -29.18
CA SER A 347 -19.08 2.36 -30.50
C SER A 347 -17.56 2.43 -30.64
N ASN A 348 -16.83 2.75 -29.56
CA ASN A 348 -15.41 3.09 -29.64
C ASN A 348 -14.54 2.60 -28.46
N GLY A 349 -15.12 1.93 -27.45
CA GLY A 349 -14.40 1.40 -26.29
C GLY A 349 -13.95 2.42 -25.26
N SER A 350 -14.20 3.71 -25.47
CA SER A 350 -13.95 4.76 -24.47
C SER A 350 -14.75 4.54 -23.19
N THR A 351 -14.25 5.04 -22.06
CA THR A 351 -14.92 4.91 -20.77
C THR A 351 -15.48 6.24 -20.28
N TYR A 352 -16.67 6.20 -19.68
CA TYR A 352 -17.28 7.34 -18.97
C TYR A 352 -17.62 6.95 -17.52
N THR A 353 -17.28 7.81 -16.57
CA THR A 353 -17.47 7.56 -15.14
C THR A 353 -18.30 8.69 -14.55
N PRO A 354 -19.63 8.56 -14.39
CA PRO A 354 -20.50 9.66 -13.97
C PRO A 354 -20.08 10.33 -12.66
N LEU A 355 -19.52 9.56 -11.73
CA LEU A 355 -19.00 10.04 -10.44
C LEU A 355 -17.81 11.00 -10.56
N GLN A 356 -17.19 11.15 -11.75
CA GLN A 356 -16.14 12.13 -12.03
C GLN A 356 -16.70 13.45 -12.60
N HIS A 357 -18.01 13.57 -12.79
CA HIS A 357 -18.65 14.68 -13.49
C HIS A 357 -19.83 15.32 -12.71
N ILE A 358 -19.74 15.34 -11.38
CA ILE A 358 -20.71 16.00 -10.49
C ILE A 358 -20.55 17.51 -10.58
N HIS A 359 -19.37 18.07 -10.28
CA HIS A 359 -19.05 19.50 -10.45
C HIS A 359 -17.54 19.77 -10.44
N ASN A 360 -17.10 20.96 -10.88
CA ASN A 360 -15.68 21.27 -11.08
C ASN A 360 -14.81 21.23 -9.80
N GLY A 361 -15.39 21.47 -8.61
CA GLY A 361 -14.67 21.43 -7.33
C GLY A 361 -14.80 20.11 -6.53
N GLN A 362 -15.26 19.03 -7.15
CA GLN A 362 -15.54 17.79 -6.42
C GLN A 362 -14.28 17.07 -5.95
N GLY A 363 -14.44 16.18 -4.97
CA GLY A 363 -13.43 15.19 -4.61
C GLY A 363 -13.14 14.25 -5.78
N ALA A 364 -11.91 13.75 -5.85
CA ALA A 364 -11.53 12.79 -6.88
C ALA A 364 -12.23 11.45 -6.65
N PHE A 365 -12.94 10.94 -7.67
CA PHE A 365 -13.42 9.57 -7.70
C PHE A 365 -12.50 8.73 -8.59
N ARG A 366 -11.85 7.71 -8.01
CA ARG A 366 -10.99 6.76 -8.71
C ARG A 366 -11.47 5.35 -8.45
N VAL A 367 -11.78 4.62 -9.51
CA VAL A 367 -12.09 3.20 -9.46
C VAL A 367 -11.13 2.46 -10.38
N TRP A 368 -10.54 1.38 -9.86
CA TRP A 368 -9.55 0.59 -10.55
C TRP A 368 -9.95 -0.88 -10.51
N ASP A 369 -10.11 -1.46 -11.70
CA ASP A 369 -10.07 -2.91 -11.84
C ASP A 369 -8.62 -3.35 -11.56
N SER A 370 -8.42 -4.04 -10.45
CA SER A 370 -7.08 -4.44 -10.00
C SER A 370 -6.46 -5.48 -10.92
N VAL A 371 -5.14 -5.66 -10.77
CA VAL A 371 -4.52 -6.92 -11.21
C VAL A 371 -5.09 -8.08 -10.38
N LEU A 372 -4.97 -9.31 -10.89
CA LEU A 372 -5.46 -10.51 -10.21
C LEU A 372 -4.51 -10.90 -9.05
N SER A 373 -4.66 -10.22 -7.92
CA SER A 373 -3.82 -10.36 -6.71
C SER A 373 -4.55 -9.76 -5.53
N GLU A 374 -4.64 -10.52 -4.44
CA GLU A 374 -5.19 -10.03 -3.18
C GLU A 374 -4.08 -9.51 -2.25
N GLU A 375 -2.96 -10.22 -2.13
CA GLU A 375 -1.93 -9.93 -1.12
C GLU A 375 -1.28 -8.56 -1.35
N ALA A 376 -0.70 -8.32 -2.52
CA ALA A 376 -0.06 -7.04 -2.82
C ALA A 376 -1.08 -5.90 -2.99
N VAL A 377 -2.25 -6.16 -3.55
CA VAL A 377 -3.29 -5.12 -3.74
C VAL A 377 -3.85 -4.66 -2.40
N LEU A 378 -4.21 -5.56 -1.48
CA LEU A 378 -4.71 -5.18 -0.17
C LEU A 378 -3.63 -4.45 0.65
N ALA A 379 -2.38 -4.91 0.60
CA ALA A 379 -1.25 -4.23 1.24
C ALA A 379 -1.05 -2.81 0.69
N PHE A 380 -1.18 -2.63 -0.63
CA PHE A 380 -1.15 -1.33 -1.26
C PHE A 380 -2.27 -0.42 -0.76
N GLU A 381 -3.51 -0.91 -0.72
CA GLU A 381 -4.64 -0.09 -0.24
C GLU A 381 -4.53 0.27 1.24
N TYR A 382 -3.96 -0.62 2.07
CA TYR A 382 -3.60 -0.29 3.46
C TYR A 382 -2.59 0.87 3.51
N GLY A 383 -1.50 0.78 2.73
CA GLY A 383 -0.52 1.86 2.62
C GLY A 383 -1.13 3.19 2.17
N TYR A 384 -2.02 3.14 1.18
CA TYR A 384 -2.73 4.33 0.71
C TYR A 384 -3.59 4.96 1.80
N ALA A 385 -4.45 4.16 2.47
CA ALA A 385 -5.36 4.64 3.51
C ALA A 385 -4.62 5.19 4.74
N THR A 386 -3.48 4.59 5.08
CA THR A 386 -2.61 4.99 6.20
C THR A 386 -1.70 6.17 5.84
N ALA A 387 -1.58 6.52 4.56
CA ALA A 387 -0.92 7.74 4.11
C ALA A 387 -1.92 8.89 3.93
N GLU A 388 -3.13 8.64 3.43
CA GLU A 388 -4.18 9.62 3.10
C GLU A 388 -5.51 9.33 3.84
N PRO A 389 -5.65 9.80 5.09
CA PRO A 389 -6.85 9.54 5.88
C PRO A 389 -8.09 10.27 5.38
N ARG A 390 -7.99 11.34 4.56
CA ARG A 390 -9.19 12.01 4.06
C ARG A 390 -9.89 11.19 2.98
N THR A 391 -9.18 10.32 2.27
CA THR A 391 -9.76 9.51 1.19
C THR A 391 -10.53 8.32 1.75
N LEU A 392 -11.78 8.12 1.31
CA LEU A 392 -12.46 6.84 1.50
C LEU A 392 -11.78 5.81 0.60
N THR A 393 -10.92 4.98 1.19
CA THR A 393 -10.16 3.94 0.49
C THR A 393 -10.86 2.61 0.69
N ILE A 394 -11.21 1.94 -0.41
CA ILE A 394 -12.00 0.71 -0.44
C ILE A 394 -11.25 -0.33 -1.26
N TRP A 395 -11.04 -1.50 -0.65
CA TRP A 395 -10.67 -2.71 -1.34
C TRP A 395 -11.88 -3.65 -1.42
N GLU A 396 -12.15 -4.21 -2.59
CA GLU A 396 -13.22 -5.19 -2.80
C GLU A 396 -12.65 -6.52 -3.29
N ALA A 397 -12.92 -7.59 -2.55
CA ALA A 397 -12.65 -8.95 -3.00
C ALA A 397 -13.70 -9.37 -4.03
N GLN A 398 -13.33 -10.16 -5.04
CA GLN A 398 -14.30 -10.66 -6.02
C GLN A 398 -15.40 -11.51 -5.35
N PHE A 399 -14.99 -12.41 -4.46
CA PHE A 399 -15.79 -13.03 -3.41
C PHE A 399 -15.03 -12.90 -2.09
N GLY A 400 -15.74 -12.77 -0.97
CA GLY A 400 -15.10 -12.58 0.32
C GLY A 400 -14.21 -13.75 0.75
N ASP A 401 -14.49 -14.95 0.21
CA ASP A 401 -13.73 -16.18 0.42
C ASP A 401 -12.23 -16.03 0.04
N PHE A 402 -11.91 -15.21 -0.97
CA PHE A 402 -10.56 -15.03 -1.52
C PHE A 402 -9.66 -14.09 -0.72
N ALA A 403 -10.21 -13.36 0.26
CA ALA A 403 -9.42 -12.47 1.11
C ALA A 403 -8.35 -13.20 1.95
N ASN A 404 -8.44 -14.53 2.06
CA ASN A 404 -7.41 -15.35 2.68
C ASN A 404 -6.07 -15.36 1.94
N GLY A 405 -6.02 -14.99 0.65
CA GLY A 405 -4.77 -14.74 -0.07
C GLY A 405 -3.97 -13.60 0.55
N ALA A 406 -4.64 -12.62 1.14
CA ALA A 406 -4.04 -11.46 1.80
C ALA A 406 -4.00 -11.56 3.34
N GLN A 407 -4.00 -12.78 3.89
CA GLN A 407 -4.12 -12.99 5.33
C GLN A 407 -2.99 -12.31 6.13
N VAL A 408 -1.77 -12.27 5.61
CA VAL A 408 -0.63 -11.58 6.27
C VAL A 408 -0.92 -10.09 6.44
N VAL A 409 -1.56 -9.46 5.46
CA VAL A 409 -1.95 -8.04 5.53
C VAL A 409 -3.01 -7.83 6.61
N ILE A 410 -4.00 -8.72 6.65
CA ILE A 410 -5.09 -8.67 7.63
C ILE A 410 -4.55 -8.81 9.06
N ASP A 411 -3.69 -9.81 9.30
CA ASP A 411 -3.19 -10.16 10.62
C ASP A 411 -2.15 -9.12 11.11
N GLN A 412 -1.25 -8.70 10.23
CA GLN A 412 -0.05 -7.97 10.64
C GLN A 412 -0.10 -6.46 10.45
N PHE A 413 -1.10 -5.96 9.73
CA PHE A 413 -1.29 -4.53 9.48
C PHE A 413 -2.71 -4.07 9.85
N ILE A 414 -3.75 -4.67 9.25
CA ILE A 414 -5.12 -4.17 9.38
C ILE A 414 -5.63 -4.35 10.81
N SER A 415 -5.50 -5.55 11.39
CA SER A 415 -5.99 -5.83 12.74
C SER A 415 -5.07 -5.35 13.86
N SER A 416 -3.78 -5.13 13.60
CA SER A 416 -2.77 -4.93 14.65
C SER A 416 -1.91 -3.68 14.52
N GLY A 417 -1.99 -2.94 13.40
CA GLY A 417 -1.13 -1.77 13.14
C GLY A 417 -1.35 -0.59 14.10
N GLU A 418 -2.57 -0.39 14.60
CA GLU A 418 -2.86 0.63 15.62
C GLU A 418 -2.17 0.29 16.93
N GLN A 419 -2.30 -0.94 17.42
CA GLN A 419 -1.71 -1.38 18.69
C GLN A 419 -0.17 -1.48 18.64
N LYS A 420 0.39 -2.01 17.55
CA LYS A 420 1.84 -2.20 17.42
C LYS A 420 2.59 -0.89 17.20
N TRP A 421 2.01 0.01 16.38
CA TRP A 421 2.75 1.14 15.80
C TRP A 421 2.03 2.49 15.94
N GLY A 422 0.86 2.54 16.58
CA GLY A 422 0.03 3.75 16.63
C GLY A 422 -0.50 4.18 15.26
N ARG A 423 -0.59 3.25 14.28
CA ARG A 423 -0.99 3.57 12.91
C ARG A 423 -2.48 3.32 12.68
N MET A 424 -3.24 4.41 12.63
CA MET A 424 -4.63 4.41 12.18
C MET A 424 -4.77 4.11 10.69
N CYS A 425 -5.88 3.49 10.31
CA CYS A 425 -6.19 3.11 8.94
C CYS A 425 -7.71 3.12 8.71
N GLY A 426 -8.18 3.94 7.78
CA GLY A 426 -9.61 4.04 7.43
C GLY A 426 -10.08 3.06 6.35
N LEU A 427 -9.29 2.04 6.00
CA LEU A 427 -9.57 1.13 4.89
C LEU A 427 -10.91 0.39 5.06
N VAL A 428 -11.69 0.33 3.99
CA VAL A 428 -12.90 -0.51 3.89
C VAL A 428 -12.57 -1.78 3.11
N MET A 429 -12.95 -2.93 3.64
CA MET A 429 -12.89 -4.22 2.95
C MET A 429 -14.31 -4.68 2.63
N LEU A 430 -14.67 -4.68 1.35
CA LEU A 430 -15.93 -5.24 0.88
C LEU A 430 -15.74 -6.72 0.54
N LEU A 431 -16.37 -7.60 1.31
CA LEU A 431 -16.21 -9.05 1.22
C LEU A 431 -17.55 -9.70 0.89
N PRO A 432 -17.83 -10.00 -0.40
CA PRO A 432 -19.09 -10.62 -0.79
C PRO A 432 -19.34 -11.94 -0.04
N HIS A 433 -20.45 -12.02 0.70
CA HIS A 433 -20.78 -13.10 1.64
C HIS A 433 -22.24 -13.54 1.44
N GLY A 434 -22.51 -14.85 1.59
CA GLY A 434 -23.88 -15.39 1.56
C GLY A 434 -23.94 -16.86 1.12
N TYR A 435 -24.70 -17.66 1.84
CA TYR A 435 -24.89 -19.09 1.56
C TYR A 435 -25.99 -19.29 0.50
N GLU A 436 -25.58 -19.25 -0.76
CA GLU A 436 -26.50 -19.24 -1.92
C GLU A 436 -26.35 -20.50 -2.79
N GLY A 437 -25.74 -21.56 -2.25
CA GLY A 437 -25.56 -22.84 -2.95
C GLY A 437 -24.44 -22.84 -4.02
N GLN A 438 -23.52 -21.86 -3.97
CA GLN A 438 -22.45 -21.71 -4.97
C GLN A 438 -21.14 -22.46 -4.61
N GLY A 439 -21.15 -23.30 -3.58
CA GLY A 439 -19.99 -24.09 -3.16
C GLY A 439 -19.11 -23.42 -2.10
N PRO A 440 -18.04 -24.11 -1.66
CA PRO A 440 -17.25 -23.71 -0.49
C PRO A 440 -16.41 -22.44 -0.68
N GLU A 441 -16.00 -22.10 -1.90
CA GLU A 441 -15.18 -20.92 -2.21
C GLU A 441 -15.99 -19.70 -2.70
N HIS A 442 -17.32 -19.76 -2.63
CA HIS A 442 -18.21 -18.68 -3.08
C HIS A 442 -19.35 -18.44 -2.10
N SER A 443 -19.13 -18.71 -0.81
CA SER A 443 -20.19 -18.67 0.22
C SER A 443 -19.80 -17.82 1.41
N SER A 444 -18.58 -17.96 1.91
CA SER A 444 -18.18 -17.42 3.21
C SER A 444 -16.90 -16.61 3.12
N ALA A 445 -17.07 -15.30 3.34
CA ALA A 445 -15.99 -14.40 3.74
C ALA A 445 -15.33 -14.73 5.09
N ARG A 446 -15.69 -15.82 5.78
CA ARG A 446 -15.12 -16.22 7.07
C ARG A 446 -15.29 -15.16 8.16
N LEU A 447 -16.52 -14.67 8.32
CA LEU A 447 -16.91 -13.67 9.33
C LEU A 447 -16.32 -13.98 10.72
N GLU A 448 -16.34 -15.25 11.12
CA GLU A 448 -15.82 -15.75 12.39
C GLU A 448 -14.34 -15.42 12.61
N ARG A 449 -13.53 -15.37 11.55
CA ARG A 449 -12.09 -15.05 11.65
C ARG A 449 -11.88 -13.58 11.94
N TYR A 450 -12.61 -12.70 11.26
CA TYR A 450 -12.54 -11.26 11.55
C TYR A 450 -13.03 -10.94 12.96
N LEU A 451 -14.10 -11.61 13.42
CA LEU A 451 -14.57 -11.48 14.80
C LEU A 451 -13.55 -12.00 15.82
N GLN A 452 -12.82 -13.07 15.53
CA GLN A 452 -11.74 -13.56 16.39
C GLN A 452 -10.59 -12.55 16.50
N LEU A 453 -10.27 -11.85 15.40
CA LEU A 453 -9.22 -10.83 15.37
C LEU A 453 -9.63 -9.52 16.05
N CYS A 454 -10.92 -9.31 16.35
CA CYS A 454 -11.39 -8.11 17.02
C CYS A 454 -10.98 -8.09 18.50
N ALA A 455 -10.18 -7.10 18.88
CA ALA A 455 -9.80 -6.79 20.25
C ALA A 455 -9.42 -5.30 20.36
N GLU A 456 -9.56 -4.71 21.54
CA GLU A 456 -9.13 -3.31 21.80
C GLU A 456 -9.66 -2.31 20.75
N GLN A 457 -10.91 -2.51 20.30
CA GLN A 457 -11.59 -1.68 19.30
C GLN A 457 -10.86 -1.57 17.94
N ASN A 458 -9.92 -2.47 17.63
CA ASN A 458 -9.05 -2.40 16.46
C ASN A 458 -9.77 -2.35 15.10
N MET A 459 -10.95 -2.98 14.96
CA MET A 459 -11.69 -3.07 13.70
C MET A 459 -13.20 -2.96 13.90
N GLN A 460 -13.89 -2.57 12.84
CA GLN A 460 -15.34 -2.57 12.76
C GLN A 460 -15.78 -3.70 11.82
N VAL A 461 -16.60 -4.64 12.30
CA VAL A 461 -17.14 -5.73 11.47
C VAL A 461 -18.64 -5.52 11.28
N CYS A 462 -19.10 -5.37 10.04
CA CYS A 462 -20.48 -5.00 9.70
C CYS A 462 -21.11 -5.98 8.71
N VAL A 463 -22.41 -6.27 8.91
CA VAL A 463 -23.23 -7.11 8.02
C VAL A 463 -24.48 -6.31 7.62
N PRO A 464 -24.35 -5.30 6.73
CA PRO A 464 -25.49 -4.48 6.32
C PRO A 464 -26.53 -5.31 5.56
N SER A 465 -27.82 -5.00 5.76
CA SER A 465 -28.94 -5.74 5.16
C SER A 465 -29.84 -4.88 4.26
N THR A 466 -29.63 -3.56 4.22
CA THR A 466 -30.41 -2.62 3.39
C THR A 466 -29.51 -1.65 2.63
N PRO A 467 -29.97 -1.12 1.48
CA PRO A 467 -29.24 -0.08 0.74
C PRO A 467 -28.94 1.18 1.56
N ALA A 468 -29.87 1.64 2.42
CA ALA A 468 -29.61 2.78 3.31
C ALA A 468 -28.46 2.50 4.30
N GLN A 469 -28.33 1.26 4.78
CA GLN A 469 -27.25 0.89 5.70
C GLN A 469 -25.88 0.96 5.02
N VAL A 470 -25.72 0.48 3.78
CA VAL A 470 -24.45 0.64 3.06
C VAL A 470 -24.14 2.11 2.77
N TYR A 471 -25.15 2.91 2.43
CA TYR A 471 -25.00 4.35 2.23
C TYR A 471 -24.44 5.05 3.47
N HIS A 472 -25.09 4.85 4.63
CA HIS A 472 -24.66 5.47 5.89
C HIS A 472 -23.33 4.92 6.38
N MET A 473 -23.08 3.62 6.23
CA MET A 473 -21.85 2.97 6.66
C MET A 473 -20.62 3.53 5.92
N LEU A 474 -20.70 3.68 4.60
CA LEU A 474 -19.61 4.25 3.79
C LEU A 474 -19.38 5.73 4.13
N ARG A 475 -20.45 6.52 4.27
CA ARG A 475 -20.35 7.92 4.69
C ARG A 475 -19.77 8.05 6.10
N ARG A 476 -20.18 7.21 7.05
CA ARG A 476 -19.66 7.19 8.42
C ARG A 476 -18.15 6.98 8.43
N GLN A 477 -17.64 6.06 7.61
CA GLN A 477 -16.22 5.77 7.54
C GLN A 477 -15.39 6.98 7.07
N ALA A 478 -15.95 7.78 6.17
CA ALA A 478 -15.28 8.97 5.63
C ALA A 478 -15.44 10.22 6.52
N LEU A 479 -16.62 10.43 7.11
CA LEU A 479 -17.01 11.68 7.76
C LEU A 479 -16.73 11.72 9.26
N ARG A 480 -16.75 10.57 9.95
CA ARG A 480 -16.45 10.52 11.38
C ARG A 480 -14.95 10.79 11.60
N GLY A 481 -14.59 11.37 12.74
CA GLY A 481 -13.18 11.59 13.12
C GLY A 481 -12.37 10.30 13.30
N MET A 482 -12.99 9.14 13.48
CA MET A 482 -12.26 7.87 13.64
C MET A 482 -11.75 7.28 12.31
N ARG A 483 -10.51 6.76 12.31
CA ARG A 483 -9.92 5.98 11.20
C ARG A 483 -9.48 4.59 11.66
N ARG A 484 -10.44 3.67 11.72
CA ARG A 484 -10.21 2.24 11.97
C ARG A 484 -10.78 1.38 10.84
N PRO A 485 -10.18 0.23 10.51
CA PRO A 485 -10.64 -0.58 9.39
C PRO A 485 -12.11 -0.98 9.51
N LEU A 486 -12.78 -1.06 8.37
CA LEU A 486 -14.18 -1.47 8.25
C LEU A 486 -14.27 -2.73 7.38
N VAL A 487 -14.51 -3.87 8.02
CA VAL A 487 -14.73 -5.16 7.37
C VAL A 487 -16.23 -5.35 7.14
N VAL A 488 -16.62 -5.50 5.87
CA VAL A 488 -18.03 -5.56 5.47
C VAL A 488 -18.33 -6.89 4.81
N MET A 489 -19.24 -7.65 5.41
CA MET A 489 -19.90 -8.76 4.72
C MET A 489 -20.87 -8.19 3.69
N SER A 490 -20.35 -7.97 2.49
CA SER A 490 -21.08 -7.33 1.39
C SER A 490 -22.03 -8.35 0.74
N PRO A 491 -23.19 -7.94 0.22
CA PRO A 491 -24.18 -8.89 -0.26
C PRO A 491 -23.87 -9.41 -1.66
N LYS A 492 -24.53 -10.53 -2.00
CA LYS A 492 -24.60 -11.07 -3.36
C LYS A 492 -26.04 -11.06 -3.88
N SER A 493 -26.93 -11.88 -3.32
CA SER A 493 -28.36 -11.90 -3.69
C SER A 493 -29.11 -10.63 -3.30
N LEU A 494 -28.81 -10.01 -2.15
CA LEU A 494 -29.48 -8.77 -1.71
C LEU A 494 -29.26 -7.60 -2.68
N LEU A 495 -28.25 -7.66 -3.56
CA LEU A 495 -28.02 -6.64 -4.60
C LEU A 495 -29.23 -6.43 -5.52
N ARG A 496 -30.10 -7.44 -5.65
CA ARG A 496 -31.30 -7.40 -6.50
C ARG A 496 -32.56 -7.89 -5.79
N HIS A 497 -32.50 -8.13 -4.48
CA HIS A 497 -33.63 -8.70 -3.76
C HIS A 497 -34.74 -7.64 -3.59
N PRO A 498 -36.01 -7.93 -3.94
CA PRO A 498 -37.06 -6.91 -3.97
C PRO A 498 -37.42 -6.32 -2.60
N LEU A 499 -37.13 -7.04 -1.52
CA LEU A 499 -37.28 -6.55 -0.14
C LEU A 499 -36.03 -5.83 0.40
N ALA A 500 -34.89 -5.93 -0.30
CA ALA A 500 -33.64 -5.27 0.09
C ALA A 500 -33.51 -3.93 -0.63
N VAL A 501 -34.46 -3.03 -0.35
CA VAL A 501 -34.58 -1.71 -0.98
C VAL A 501 -34.66 -0.61 0.07
N SER A 502 -34.41 0.65 -0.31
CA SER A 502 -34.57 1.80 0.59
C SER A 502 -35.14 3.02 -0.14
N SER A 503 -35.83 3.89 0.61
CA SER A 503 -36.44 5.12 0.11
C SER A 503 -35.48 6.31 0.13
#